data_AF-A0A2N6EGW0-F1
#
_entry.id   AF-A0A2N6EGW0-F1
#
_cell.length_a   1.000
_cell.length_b   1.000
_cell.length_c   1.000
_cell.angle_alpha   90.00
_cell.angle_beta   90.00
_cell.angle_gamma   90.00
#
_symmetry.space_group_name_H-M   'P 1'
#
loop_
_entity.id
_entity.type
_entity.pdbx_description
1 polymer ?
#
loop_
_entity_poly.entity_id
_entity_poly.type
_entity_poly.pdbx_seq_one_letter_code
_entity_poly.pdbx_strand_id
1 'polypeptide(L)'
;MVKNKLRRLAEIIQEDFPEKLVDAFRSNEKPSLAKRLALIGEAIAFHQGRSEALWLRAGKKRSPEERRAAAQAELAAFVFAYLTGDAKEYADSAMEALRILGRHGDVDLVISLSRR
;
A
#
# COMPACT_ATOMS: atom_id res chain seq x y z
N MET A 1 -18.27 5.93 2.77
CA MET A 1 -17.48 5.10 3.70
C MET A 1 -16.16 4.60 3.10
N VAL A 2 -16.13 3.97 1.92
CA VAL A 2 -14.92 3.45 1.22
C VAL A 2 -13.79 4.49 1.01
N LYS A 3 -14.13 5.75 0.70
CA LYS A 3 -13.13 6.80 0.42
C LYS A 3 -12.20 7.08 1.62
N ASN A 4 -12.73 7.04 2.84
CA ASN A 4 -11.93 7.22 4.05
C ASN A 4 -10.99 6.02 4.28
N LYS A 5 -11.39 4.83 3.81
CA LYS A 5 -10.59 3.60 3.91
C LYS A 5 -9.40 3.65 2.96
N LEU A 6 -9.61 3.96 1.69
CA LEU A 6 -8.51 4.08 0.71
C LEU A 6 -7.53 5.19 1.05
N ARG A 7 -8.04 6.33 1.54
CA ARG A 7 -7.18 7.40 2.03
C ARG A 7 -6.32 6.93 3.21
N ARG A 8 -6.90 6.22 4.16
CA ARG A 8 -6.17 5.67 5.31
C ARG A 8 -5.07 4.70 4.88
N LEU A 9 -5.34 3.82 3.91
CA LEU A 9 -4.30 2.94 3.35
C LEU A 9 -3.22 3.74 2.61
N ALA A 10 -3.60 4.77 1.83
CA ALA A 10 -2.66 5.66 1.16
C ALA A 10 -1.75 6.42 2.15
N GLU A 11 -2.25 6.81 3.33
CA GLU A 11 -1.44 7.44 4.37
C GLU A 11 -0.33 6.51 4.89
N ILE A 12 -0.62 5.20 5.01
CA ILE A 12 0.35 4.18 5.44
C ILE A 12 1.38 3.92 4.33
N ILE A 13 0.94 3.86 3.09
CA ILE A 13 1.80 3.64 1.92
C ILE A 13 2.69 4.85 1.65
N GLN A 14 2.21 6.08 1.88
CA GLN A 14 2.97 7.29 1.58
C GLN A 14 4.21 7.47 2.47
N GLU A 15 4.27 6.83 3.64
CA GLU A 15 5.44 6.95 4.51
C GLU A 15 6.72 6.54 3.77
N ASP A 16 7.69 7.47 3.69
CA ASP A 16 8.93 7.40 2.90
C ASP A 16 8.79 7.45 1.37
N PHE A 17 7.58 7.49 0.82
CA PHE A 17 7.33 7.71 -0.61
C PHE A 17 7.30 9.22 -0.93
N PRO A 18 8.05 9.70 -1.94
CA PRO A 18 8.24 11.14 -2.16
C PRO A 18 7.00 11.86 -2.72
N GLU A 19 6.11 11.16 -3.42
CA GLU A 19 4.94 11.78 -4.04
C GLU A 19 3.76 11.92 -3.06
N LYS A 20 2.87 12.87 -3.34
CA LYS A 20 1.66 13.14 -2.54
C LYS A 20 0.55 12.14 -2.82
N LEU A 21 0.80 10.86 -2.56
CA LEU A 21 -0.13 9.76 -2.79
C LEU A 21 -1.49 10.02 -2.12
N VAL A 22 -1.51 10.52 -0.89
CA VAL A 22 -2.73 10.79 -0.12
C VAL A 22 -3.64 11.80 -0.83
N ASP A 23 -3.07 12.80 -1.51
CA ASP A 23 -3.84 13.81 -2.23
C ASP A 23 -4.64 13.18 -3.38
N ALA A 24 -4.12 12.12 -4.00
CA ALA A 24 -4.83 11.40 -5.05
C ALA A 24 -6.08 10.66 -4.57
N PHE A 25 -6.22 10.47 -3.26
CA PHE A 25 -7.38 9.85 -2.62
C PHE A 25 -8.24 10.86 -1.83
N ARG A 26 -7.96 12.17 -1.89
CA ARG A 26 -8.77 13.23 -1.27
C ARG A 26 -10.08 13.48 -2.04
N SER A 27 -11.07 14.06 -1.35
CA SER A 27 -12.47 14.15 -1.81
C SER A 27 -12.78 15.29 -2.77
N ASN A 28 -12.01 16.37 -2.75
CA ASN A 28 -12.42 17.64 -3.35
C ASN A 28 -12.03 17.75 -4.83
N GLU A 29 -10.94 17.11 -5.24
CA GLU A 29 -10.51 16.99 -6.62
C GLU A 29 -10.06 15.56 -6.82
N LYS A 30 -10.96 14.68 -7.30
CA LYS A 30 -10.57 13.28 -7.53
C LYS A 30 -9.82 13.20 -8.85
N PRO A 31 -8.51 12.86 -8.85
CA PRO A 31 -7.85 12.54 -10.09
C PRO A 31 -8.50 11.32 -10.75
N SER A 32 -8.31 11.21 -12.07
CA SER A 32 -8.83 10.10 -12.86
C SER A 32 -8.38 8.74 -12.30
N LEU A 33 -9.11 7.66 -12.61
CA LEU A 33 -8.70 6.30 -12.25
C LEU A 33 -7.28 6.01 -12.76
N ALA A 34 -6.99 6.38 -14.01
CA ALA A 34 -5.67 6.22 -14.61
C ALA A 34 -4.56 6.89 -13.80
N LYS A 35 -4.77 8.14 -13.33
CA LYS A 35 -3.78 8.85 -12.51
C LYS A 35 -3.59 8.20 -11.13
N ARG A 36 -4.65 7.66 -10.53
CA ARG A 36 -4.54 6.91 -9.26
C ARG A 36 -3.79 5.59 -9.44
N LEU A 37 -4.05 4.88 -10.54
CA LEU A 37 -3.33 3.65 -10.89
C LEU A 37 -1.86 3.90 -11.19
N ALA A 38 -1.53 5.00 -11.87
CA ALA A 38 -0.13 5.39 -12.09
C ALA A 38 0.60 5.67 -10.77
N LEU A 39 0.03 6.52 -9.91
CA LEU A 39 0.66 6.87 -8.63
C LEU A 39 0.82 5.68 -7.68
N ILE A 40 -0.18 4.79 -7.62
CA ILE A 40 -0.07 3.59 -6.77
C ILE A 40 0.90 2.57 -7.37
N GLY A 41 1.00 2.47 -8.71
CA GLY A 41 2.02 1.68 -9.40
C GLY A 41 3.44 2.18 -9.10
N GLU A 42 3.66 3.50 -9.10
CA GLU A 42 4.93 4.11 -8.69
C GLU A 42 5.26 3.80 -7.22
N ALA A 43 4.28 3.86 -6.32
CA ALA A 43 4.47 3.51 -4.92
C ALA A 43 4.85 2.03 -4.72
N ILE A 44 4.26 1.12 -5.50
CA ILE A 44 4.65 -0.31 -5.51
C ILE A 44 6.12 -0.44 -5.89
N ALA A 45 6.51 0.11 -7.06
CA ALA A 45 7.87 0.00 -7.57
C ALA A 45 8.90 0.63 -6.63
N PHE A 46 8.57 1.78 -6.04
CA PHE A 46 9.42 2.46 -5.08
C PHE A 46 9.70 1.61 -3.84
N HIS A 47 8.66 1.09 -3.20
CA HIS A 47 8.81 0.31 -1.97
C HIS A 47 9.44 -1.06 -2.21
N GLN A 48 9.18 -1.69 -3.36
CA GLN A 48 9.89 -2.90 -3.79
C GLN A 48 11.39 -2.63 -3.97
N GLY A 49 11.76 -1.59 -4.72
CA GLY A 49 13.15 -1.22 -4.91
C GLY A 49 13.85 -0.83 -3.60
N ARG A 50 13.15 -0.16 -2.70
CA ARG A 50 13.66 0.16 -1.36
C ARG A 50 13.89 -1.09 -0.51
N SER A 51 12.93 -2.01 -0.50
CA SER A 51 13.08 -3.30 0.20
C SER A 51 14.29 -4.07 -0.33
N GLU A 52 14.43 -4.19 -1.66
CA GLU A 52 15.58 -4.85 -2.29
C GLU A 52 16.91 -4.18 -1.92
N ALA A 53 16.98 -2.85 -2.00
CA ALA A 53 18.18 -2.10 -1.63
C ALA A 53 18.57 -2.32 -0.15
N LEU A 54 17.59 -2.34 0.75
CA LEU A 54 17.82 -2.63 2.18
C LEU A 54 18.29 -4.06 2.39
N TRP A 55 17.69 -5.04 1.70
CA TRP A 55 18.10 -6.44 1.75
C TRP A 55 19.54 -6.63 1.28
N LEU A 56 19.92 -6.00 0.16
CA LEU A 56 21.28 -6.03 -0.37
C LEU A 56 22.27 -5.38 0.59
N ARG A 57 21.95 -4.19 1.12
CA ARG A 57 22.78 -3.48 2.10
C ARG A 57 22.97 -4.28 3.40
N ALA A 58 21.97 -5.05 3.80
CA ALA A 58 22.03 -5.93 4.97
C ALA A 58 22.76 -7.27 4.70
N GLY A 59 23.38 -7.44 3.53
CA GLY A 59 24.07 -8.68 3.16
C GLY A 59 23.12 -9.85 2.96
N LYS A 60 21.96 -9.58 2.33
CA LYS A 60 20.88 -10.56 2.08
C LYS A 60 20.21 -11.10 3.33
N LYS A 61 20.33 -10.41 4.47
CA LYS A 61 19.60 -10.72 5.70
C LYS A 61 18.34 -9.88 5.77
N ARG A 62 17.22 -10.49 6.17
CA ARG A 62 15.97 -9.75 6.41
C ARG A 62 16.15 -8.80 7.60
N SER A 63 15.80 -7.53 7.42
CA SER A 63 15.85 -6.51 8.48
C SER A 63 14.43 -5.97 8.76
N PRO A 64 14.20 -5.32 9.91
CA PRO A 64 12.92 -4.66 10.19
C PRO A 64 12.54 -3.62 9.14
N GLU A 65 13.49 -2.82 8.66
CA GLU A 65 13.28 -1.77 7.67
C GLU A 65 12.94 -2.36 6.30
N GLU A 66 13.63 -3.42 5.90
CA GLU A 66 13.36 -4.16 4.66
C GLU A 66 11.95 -4.76 4.67
N ARG A 67 11.57 -5.42 5.77
CA ARG A 67 10.22 -5.98 5.95
C ARG A 67 9.15 -4.90 5.94
N ARG A 68 9.42 -3.74 6.52
CA ARG A 68 8.51 -2.59 6.49
C ARG A 68 8.29 -2.11 5.05
N ALA A 69 9.36 -1.92 4.28
CA ALA A 69 9.28 -1.51 2.89
C ALA A 69 8.53 -2.56 2.04
N ALA A 70 8.82 -3.85 2.22
CA ALA A 70 8.09 -4.93 1.55
C ALA A 70 6.59 -4.91 1.89
N ALA A 71 6.24 -4.74 3.16
CA ALA A 71 4.84 -4.63 3.58
C ALA A 71 4.14 -3.40 2.99
N GLN A 72 4.83 -2.26 2.84
CA GLN A 72 4.27 -1.09 2.16
C GLN A 72 3.99 -1.37 0.67
N ALA A 73 4.88 -2.09 -0.01
CA ALA A 73 4.66 -2.52 -1.39
C ALA A 73 3.45 -3.47 -1.52
N GLU A 74 3.34 -4.46 -0.64
CA GLU A 74 2.20 -5.40 -0.61
C GLU A 74 0.87 -4.66 -0.36
N LEU A 75 0.86 -3.70 0.56
CA LEU A 75 -0.32 -2.88 0.82
C LEU A 75 -0.69 -2.00 -0.39
N ALA A 76 0.30 -1.46 -1.10
CA ALA A 76 0.09 -0.72 -2.33
C ALA A 76 -0.44 -1.60 -3.46
N ALA A 77 0.05 -2.83 -3.59
CA ALA A 77 -0.46 -3.82 -4.54
C ALA A 77 -1.93 -4.16 -4.28
N PHE A 78 -2.34 -4.30 -3.02
CA PHE A 78 -3.75 -4.45 -2.67
C PHE A 78 -4.60 -3.25 -3.07
N VAL A 79 -4.12 -2.01 -2.86
CA VAL A 79 -4.85 -0.80 -3.29
C VAL A 79 -4.96 -0.74 -4.81
N PHE A 80 -3.91 -1.13 -5.55
CA PHE A 80 -3.96 -1.27 -7.01
C PHE A 80 -5.03 -2.29 -7.42
N ALA A 81 -4.98 -3.50 -6.86
CA ALA A 81 -5.93 -4.58 -7.14
C ALA A 81 -7.37 -4.15 -6.82
N TYR A 82 -7.58 -3.42 -5.73
CA TYR A 82 -8.90 -2.84 -5.42
C TYR A 82 -9.41 -1.88 -6.48
N LEU A 83 -8.52 -1.07 -7.06
CA LEU A 83 -8.89 -0.16 -8.13
C LEU A 83 -9.17 -0.86 -9.47
N THR A 84 -8.63 -2.08 -9.68
CA THR A 84 -8.85 -2.89 -10.90
C THR A 84 -9.97 -3.91 -10.76
N GLY A 85 -10.37 -4.28 -9.54
CA GLY A 85 -11.44 -5.25 -9.27
C GLY A 85 -11.00 -6.57 -8.66
N ASP A 86 -9.72 -6.72 -8.30
CA ASP A 86 -9.09 -7.98 -7.90
C ASP A 86 -8.70 -8.01 -6.40
N ALA A 87 -9.29 -7.13 -5.58
CA ALA A 87 -8.91 -6.94 -4.17
C ALA A 87 -8.90 -8.24 -3.33
N LYS A 88 -9.80 -9.17 -3.64
CA LYS A 88 -9.97 -10.41 -2.87
C LYS A 88 -8.72 -11.29 -2.92
N GLU A 89 -8.02 -11.32 -4.05
CA GLU A 89 -6.81 -12.14 -4.24
C GLU A 89 -5.62 -11.64 -3.40
N TYR A 90 -5.62 -10.35 -3.06
CA TYR A 90 -4.55 -9.68 -2.32
C TYR A 90 -4.89 -9.44 -0.84
N ALA A 91 -6.08 -9.86 -0.40
CA ALA A 91 -6.59 -9.54 0.93
C ALA A 91 -5.70 -10.10 2.04
N ASP A 92 -5.30 -11.37 1.95
CA ASP A 92 -4.49 -12.02 2.98
C ASP A 92 -3.09 -11.39 3.10
N SER A 93 -2.44 -11.13 1.96
CA SER A 93 -1.15 -10.44 1.91
C SER A 93 -1.24 -9.03 2.48
N ALA A 94 -2.31 -8.29 2.19
CA ALA A 94 -2.53 -6.95 2.73
C ALA A 94 -2.79 -6.94 4.24
N MET A 95 -3.52 -7.94 4.76
CA MET A 95 -3.73 -8.08 6.20
C MET A 95 -2.41 -8.39 6.92
N GLU A 96 -1.56 -9.24 6.35
CA GLU A 96 -0.25 -9.54 6.91
C GLU A 96 0.68 -8.32 6.83
N ALA A 97 0.66 -7.59 5.72
CA ALA A 97 1.39 -6.33 5.58
C ALA A 97 1.02 -5.33 6.70
N LEU A 98 -0.28 -5.15 6.99
CA LEU A 98 -0.71 -4.28 8.08
C LEU A 98 -0.21 -4.74 9.44
N ARG A 99 -0.12 -6.05 9.70
CA ARG A 99 0.45 -6.58 10.95
C ARG A 99 1.93 -6.28 11.06
N ILE A 100 2.71 -6.49 9.98
CA ILE A 100 4.14 -6.16 9.92
C ILE A 100 4.37 -4.67 10.19
N LEU A 101 3.48 -3.80 9.70
CA LEU A 101 3.52 -2.36 9.91
C LEU A 101 3.01 -1.91 11.30
N GLY A 102 2.61 -2.85 12.17
CA GLY A 102 2.05 -2.54 13.49
C GLY A 102 0.66 -1.91 13.44
N ARG A 103 -0.06 -2.03 12.32
CA ARG A 103 -1.38 -1.44 12.04
C ARG A 103 -2.51 -2.45 12.20
N HIS A 104 -2.50 -3.23 13.29
CA HIS A 104 -3.51 -4.27 13.56
C HIS A 104 -4.96 -3.75 13.50
N GLY A 105 -5.21 -2.52 13.98
CA GLY A 105 -6.54 -1.91 13.95
C GLY A 105 -7.03 -1.49 12.56
N ASP A 106 -6.13 -1.45 11.56
CA ASP A 106 -6.48 -1.09 10.18
C ASP A 106 -6.83 -2.35 9.33
N VAL A 107 -6.69 -3.57 9.87
CA VAL A 107 -6.99 -4.84 9.17
C VAL A 107 -8.45 -4.92 8.69
N ASP A 108 -9.39 -4.42 9.49
CA ASP A 108 -10.82 -4.37 9.13
C ASP A 108 -11.10 -3.52 7.88
N LEU A 109 -10.19 -2.60 7.53
CA LEU A 109 -10.29 -1.83 6.29
C LEU A 109 -10.12 -2.74 5.08
N VAL A 110 -9.12 -3.62 5.09
CA VAL A 110 -8.86 -4.59 4.02
C VAL A 110 -10.03 -5.54 3.89
N ILE A 111 -10.47 -6.16 4.99
CA ILE A 111 -11.63 -7.07 5.00
C ILE A 111 -12.86 -6.42 4.39
N SER A 112 -13.14 -5.17 4.76
CA SER A 112 -14.29 -4.46 4.21
C SER A 112 -14.14 -4.10 2.73
N LEU A 113 -12.92 -3.86 2.25
CA LEU A 113 -12.66 -3.51 0.85
C LEU A 113 -12.70 -4.75 -0.04
N SER A 114 -12.31 -5.93 0.46
CA SER A 114 -12.31 -7.20 -0.28
C SER A 114 -13.68 -7.88 -0.44
N ARG A 115 -14.73 -7.31 0.18
CA ARG A 115 -16.13 -7.79 0.03
C ARG A 115 -16.87 -7.17 -1.15
N ARG A 116 -16.21 -6.25 -1.85
CA ARG A 116 -16.76 -5.51 -2.99
C ARG A 116 -16.45 -6.23 -4.28
#